data_AF-A0A094A0L9-F1
#
_entry.id   AF-A0A094A0L9-F1
#
_cell.length_a   1.000
_cell.length_b   1.000
_cell.length_c   1.000
_cell.angle_alpha   90.00
_cell.angle_beta   90.00
_cell.angle_gamma   90.00
#
_symmetry.space_group_name_H-M   'P 1'
#
loop_
_entity.id
_entity.type
_entity.pdbx_description
1 polymer ?
#
loop_
_entity_poly.entity_id
_entity_poly.type
_entity_poly.pdbx_seq_one_letter_code
_entity_poly.pdbx_strand_id
1 'polypeptide(L)'
;MFIPTTTFLQRLSALLPVFLSIAFATTLPKPPGPYDVYYNTAKMVDGGRIDPFDPKKGHRTVMTSIYLPVRCRVDLQPIAYLPPKTAAVESEIFAAYGLPNGTLQSLDLQVCPGPLRSQLREAEQLPVVIFSPAQNSPRHLYGLIAQAVASYGYIVVSIDHPYDADVVEFPDGSTVYAIDFTDEQIPVDVDTRAGDVSFVLNQLSCPGSVKDLLPGSKGLKTNKVAMFGHSLGGAAAAQAMLRDKRIVGGINLDGSFFSTVIKKGLDRPFLIFGHENKTQATDDSWAETWSHLRSWKLELGLAKSQHYTFSDLPALLNLLDAPKEILEAAAGRIGTLDGLRALDIVQAYVVAFLDLVLRHKNPEILHHSVAKFPEVSIIDK
;
A
#
# COMPACT_ATOMS: atom_id res chain seq x y z
N MET A 1 50.32 38.94 30.33
CA MET A 1 50.41 39.01 31.81
C MET A 1 49.10 38.47 32.37
N PHE A 2 49.20 37.34 33.07
CA PHE A 2 48.23 36.65 33.94
C PHE A 2 46.95 35.98 33.39
N ILE A 3 47.05 34.65 33.39
CA ILE A 3 45.99 33.63 33.58
C ILE A 3 45.58 33.61 35.07
N PRO A 4 44.34 33.22 35.40
CA PRO A 4 44.11 32.09 36.33
C PRO A 4 42.97 31.15 35.82
N THR A 5 43.20 29.86 35.58
CA THR A 5 43.10 28.67 36.47
C THR A 5 41.78 28.48 37.24
N THR A 6 40.96 27.51 36.77
CA THR A 6 40.35 26.34 37.48
C THR A 6 40.04 26.47 38.98
N THR A 7 38.90 26.05 39.59
CA THR A 7 38.04 24.85 39.45
C THR A 7 36.86 25.01 40.45
N PHE A 8 35.64 24.51 40.17
CA PHE A 8 34.88 23.74 41.18
C PHE A 8 33.79 22.88 40.52
N LEU A 9 33.78 21.61 40.90
CA LEU A 9 32.83 20.58 40.51
C LEU A 9 31.45 20.81 41.15
N GLN A 10 30.38 20.58 40.39
CA GLN A 10 29.16 19.95 40.90
C GLN A 10 28.60 19.01 39.83
N ARG A 11 28.97 17.72 39.96
CA ARG A 11 28.29 16.61 39.29
C ARG A 11 26.97 16.37 40.04
N LEU A 12 25.85 16.80 39.47
CA LEU A 12 24.56 16.23 39.84
C LEU A 12 24.38 14.93 39.06
N SER A 13 24.57 13.82 39.76
CA SER A 13 24.15 12.50 39.33
C SER A 13 22.62 12.45 39.32
N ALA A 14 22.00 12.76 38.18
CA ALA A 14 20.63 12.37 37.92
C ALA A 14 20.64 10.88 37.52
N LEU A 15 20.27 10.02 38.47
CA LEU A 15 19.88 8.64 38.19
C LEU A 15 18.65 8.70 37.28
N LEU A 16 18.85 8.54 35.96
CA LEU A 16 17.74 8.25 35.06
C LEU A 16 17.18 6.87 35.45
N PRO A 17 15.88 6.74 35.78
CA PRO A 17 15.26 5.44 35.81
C PRO A 17 15.32 4.91 34.37
N VAL A 18 16.07 3.83 34.16
CA VAL A 18 15.92 3.01 32.96
C VAL A 18 14.55 2.36 33.08
N PHE A 19 13.53 3.02 32.55
CA PHE A 19 12.26 2.37 32.26
C PHE A 19 12.58 1.33 31.19
N LEU A 20 12.73 0.06 31.60
CA LEU A 20 12.46 -1.05 30.70
C LEU A 20 10.98 -0.92 30.34
N SER A 21 10.67 -0.21 29.25
CA SER A 21 9.39 -0.35 28.60
C SER A 21 9.33 -1.78 28.10
N ILE A 22 8.60 -2.62 28.84
CA ILE A 22 8.10 -3.88 28.29
C ILE A 22 7.19 -3.42 27.14
N ALA A 23 7.69 -3.45 25.91
CA ALA A 23 6.91 -3.17 24.74
C ALA A 23 5.86 -4.28 24.63
N PHE A 24 4.66 -4.02 25.15
CA PHE A 24 3.51 -4.87 24.87
C PHE A 24 3.20 -4.73 23.38
N ALA A 25 3.03 -5.86 22.70
CA ALA A 25 2.58 -5.83 21.33
C ALA A 25 1.20 -5.15 21.26
N THR A 26 1.06 -4.17 20.37
CA THR A 26 -0.19 -3.46 20.10
C THR A 26 -0.88 -4.15 18.94
N THR A 27 -1.99 -4.81 19.23
CA THR A 27 -2.80 -5.47 18.22
C THR A 27 -3.67 -4.45 17.50
N LEU A 28 -3.44 -4.29 16.19
CA LEU A 28 -4.21 -3.42 15.31
C LEU A 28 -5.66 -3.93 15.17
N PRO A 29 -6.64 -3.05 14.91
CA PRO A 29 -8.04 -3.43 14.84
C PRO A 29 -8.30 -4.43 13.71
N LYS A 30 -9.31 -5.29 13.92
CA LYS A 30 -9.80 -6.18 12.86
C LYS A 30 -10.32 -5.36 11.67
N PRO A 31 -10.26 -5.90 10.44
CA PRO A 31 -10.79 -5.19 9.29
C PRO A 31 -12.33 -5.02 9.40
N PRO A 32 -12.89 -3.96 8.80
CA PRO A 32 -14.28 -3.53 9.05
C PRO A 32 -15.35 -4.32 8.28
N GLY A 33 -14.97 -5.07 7.25
CA GLY A 33 -15.91 -5.81 6.41
C GLY A 33 -16.46 -7.09 7.05
N PRO A 34 -17.39 -7.77 6.36
CA PRO A 34 -18.06 -8.99 6.88
C PRO A 34 -17.19 -10.25 6.87
N TYR A 35 -16.01 -10.22 6.26
CA TYR A 35 -15.08 -11.36 6.21
C TYR A 35 -13.85 -11.08 7.08
N ASP A 36 -13.35 -12.13 7.73
CA ASP A 36 -11.98 -12.13 8.24
C ASP A 36 -10.99 -12.27 7.07
N VAL A 37 -9.70 -12.10 7.35
CA VAL A 37 -8.66 -12.12 6.31
C VAL A 37 -7.60 -13.14 6.65
N TYR A 38 -7.34 -14.07 5.73
CA TYR A 38 -6.13 -14.88 5.73
C TYR A 38 -5.00 -14.09 5.06
N TYR A 39 -3.80 -14.19 5.63
CA TYR A 39 -2.60 -13.54 5.13
C TYR A 39 -1.52 -14.56 4.84
N ASN A 40 -0.83 -14.39 3.72
CA ASN A 40 0.40 -15.12 3.44
C ASN A 40 1.28 -14.32 2.47
N THR A 41 2.54 -14.72 2.33
CA THR A 41 3.51 -14.03 1.48
C THR A 41 4.28 -15.01 0.61
N ALA A 42 4.74 -14.55 -0.56
CA ALA A 42 5.61 -15.35 -1.41
C ALA A 42 6.53 -14.47 -2.25
N LYS A 43 7.77 -14.96 -2.42
CA LYS A 43 8.74 -14.48 -3.40
C LYS A 43 8.39 -15.08 -4.76
N MET A 44 8.36 -14.26 -5.81
CA MET A 44 8.16 -14.72 -7.17
C MET A 44 9.30 -14.24 -8.06
N VAL A 45 9.88 -15.14 -8.85
CA VAL A 45 11.01 -14.85 -9.73
C VAL A 45 10.55 -14.94 -11.19
N ASP A 46 10.72 -13.84 -11.92
CA ASP A 46 10.41 -13.74 -13.35
C ASP A 46 11.65 -14.11 -14.18
N GLY A 47 11.74 -15.40 -14.53
CA GLY A 47 12.82 -15.90 -15.38
C GLY A 47 12.85 -15.28 -16.79
N GLY A 48 11.78 -14.59 -17.23
CA GLY A 48 11.69 -13.97 -18.54
C GLY A 48 12.19 -12.52 -18.59
N ARG A 49 12.45 -11.88 -17.45
CA ARG A 49 12.94 -10.49 -17.38
C ARG A 49 14.22 -10.39 -16.59
N ILE A 50 15.15 -9.60 -17.11
CA ILE A 50 16.31 -9.11 -16.35
C ILE A 50 15.87 -7.88 -15.57
N ASP A 51 16.29 -7.78 -14.32
CA ASP A 51 16.02 -6.62 -13.50
C ASP A 51 16.81 -5.41 -14.03
N PRO A 52 16.16 -4.28 -14.38
CA PRO A 52 16.85 -3.13 -14.92
C PRO A 52 17.75 -2.43 -13.89
N PHE A 53 17.43 -2.57 -12.60
CA PHE A 53 18.07 -1.89 -11.48
C PHE A 53 19.07 -2.77 -10.74
N ASP A 54 19.01 -4.09 -10.91
CA ASP A 54 20.03 -4.99 -10.36
C ASP A 54 21.40 -4.76 -11.03
N PRO A 55 22.44 -4.33 -10.29
CA PRO A 55 23.79 -4.20 -10.83
C PRO A 55 24.37 -5.53 -11.31
N LYS A 56 23.89 -6.67 -10.80
CA LYS A 56 24.30 -8.01 -11.23
C LYS A 56 23.52 -8.55 -12.42
N LYS A 57 22.52 -7.80 -12.91
CA LYS A 57 21.63 -8.21 -14.02
C LYS A 57 21.00 -9.58 -13.79
N GLY A 58 20.57 -9.84 -12.55
CA GLY A 58 19.78 -11.00 -12.19
C GLY A 58 18.36 -10.94 -12.76
N HIS A 59 17.62 -12.03 -12.58
CA HIS A 59 16.22 -12.08 -12.96
C HIS A 59 15.36 -11.19 -12.05
N ARG A 60 14.37 -10.51 -12.65
CA ARG A 60 13.44 -9.68 -11.90
C ARG A 60 12.71 -10.54 -10.87
N THR A 61 12.78 -10.12 -9.62
CA THR A 61 12.13 -10.79 -8.50
C THR A 61 11.18 -9.81 -7.85
N VAL A 62 10.05 -10.29 -7.34
CA VAL A 62 9.11 -9.48 -6.56
C VAL A 62 8.73 -10.21 -5.28
N MET A 63 8.34 -9.45 -4.26
CA MET A 63 7.76 -10.00 -3.04
C MET A 63 6.26 -9.67 -3.01
N THR A 64 5.43 -10.65 -2.65
CA THR A 64 3.98 -10.50 -2.66
C THR A 64 3.38 -10.83 -1.31
N SER A 65 2.30 -10.15 -0.95
CA SER A 65 1.38 -10.59 0.11
C SER A 65 -0.02 -10.80 -0.47
N ILE A 66 -0.70 -11.84 0.00
CA ILE A 66 -2.11 -12.08 -0.29
C ILE A 66 -2.94 -11.81 0.95
N TYR A 67 -4.05 -11.10 0.75
CA TYR A 67 -5.11 -10.88 1.73
C TYR A 67 -6.37 -11.54 1.18
N LEU A 68 -6.69 -12.71 1.71
CA LEU A 68 -7.77 -13.55 1.23
C LEU A 68 -8.97 -13.49 2.19
N PRO A 69 -10.15 -13.01 1.75
CA PRO A 69 -11.37 -13.04 2.55
C PRO A 69 -11.79 -14.47 2.89
N VAL A 70 -11.99 -14.71 4.18
CA VAL A 70 -12.41 -16.00 4.74
C VAL A 70 -13.41 -15.79 5.86
N ARG A 71 -14.07 -16.85 6.30
CA ARG A 71 -14.89 -16.85 7.52
C ARG A 71 -14.15 -17.61 8.59
N CYS A 72 -13.40 -16.94 9.46
CA CYS A 72 -12.59 -17.65 10.43
C CYS A 72 -13.51 -18.37 11.43
N ARG A 73 -13.23 -19.65 11.71
CA ARG A 73 -13.99 -20.47 12.69
C ARG A 73 -13.27 -20.58 14.03
N VAL A 74 -12.16 -19.87 14.15
CA VAL A 74 -11.25 -19.85 15.30
C VAL A 74 -10.87 -18.40 15.57
N ASP A 75 -10.28 -18.16 16.73
CA ASP A 75 -9.79 -16.83 17.08
C ASP A 75 -8.69 -16.38 16.10
N LEU A 76 -8.76 -15.10 15.72
CA LEU A 76 -7.74 -14.47 14.90
C LEU A 76 -6.40 -14.52 15.64
N GLN A 77 -5.33 -14.72 14.88
CA GLN A 77 -3.97 -14.76 15.41
C GLN A 77 -3.27 -13.45 15.11
N PRO A 78 -2.53 -12.89 16.07
CA PRO A 78 -1.63 -11.78 15.81
C PRO A 78 -0.46 -12.26 14.95
N ILE A 79 -0.10 -11.45 13.95
CA ILE A 79 1.16 -11.55 13.20
C ILE A 79 1.82 -10.18 13.18
N ALA A 80 3.15 -10.13 13.17
CA ALA A 80 3.86 -8.85 13.08
C ALA A 80 3.40 -8.06 11.84
N TYR A 81 3.11 -6.77 12.03
CA TYR A 81 2.72 -5.86 10.97
C TYR A 81 3.84 -5.68 9.93
N LEU A 82 5.09 -5.57 10.40
CA LEU A 82 6.29 -5.52 9.58
C LEU A 82 7.19 -6.73 9.85
N PRO A 83 7.80 -7.33 8.82
CA PRO A 83 8.94 -8.23 8.98
C PRO A 83 10.08 -7.55 9.75
N PRO A 84 10.92 -8.30 10.49
CA PRO A 84 11.88 -7.69 11.43
C PRO A 84 12.88 -6.70 10.80
N LYS A 85 13.40 -6.96 9.60
CA LYS A 85 14.36 -6.04 8.95
C LYS A 85 13.63 -4.86 8.33
N THR A 86 12.45 -5.08 7.75
CA THR A 86 11.56 -3.99 7.34
C THR A 86 11.23 -3.07 8.52
N ALA A 87 10.85 -3.63 9.66
CA ALA A 87 10.53 -2.87 10.86
C ALA A 87 11.70 -2.02 11.37
N ALA A 88 12.94 -2.55 11.29
CA ALA A 88 14.13 -1.81 11.66
C ALA A 88 14.37 -0.59 10.75
N VAL A 89 14.32 -0.78 9.43
CA VAL A 89 14.49 0.31 8.46
C VAL A 89 13.41 1.37 8.61
N GLU A 90 12.14 0.95 8.67
CA GLU A 90 11.02 1.87 8.85
C GLU A 90 11.14 2.63 10.18
N SER A 91 11.57 1.97 11.26
CA SER A 91 11.78 2.66 12.55
C SER A 91 12.84 3.75 12.47
N GLU A 92 13.91 3.54 11.70
CA GLU A 92 14.93 4.58 11.46
C GLU A 92 14.36 5.76 10.67
N ILE A 93 13.54 5.49 9.65
CA ILE A 93 12.85 6.52 8.86
C ILE A 93 11.88 7.31 9.74
N PHE A 94 11.05 6.63 10.53
CA PHE A 94 10.03 7.27 11.36
C PHE A 94 10.58 7.94 12.63
N ALA A 95 11.80 7.60 13.05
CA ALA A 95 12.50 8.31 14.11
C ALA A 95 12.71 9.80 13.77
N ALA A 96 12.79 10.16 12.48
CA ALA A 96 12.85 11.56 12.04
C ALA A 96 11.61 12.38 12.43
N TYR A 97 10.45 11.72 12.64
CA TYR A 97 9.22 12.33 13.13
C TYR A 97 9.04 12.18 14.65
N GLY A 98 10.05 11.65 15.36
CA GLY A 98 10.03 11.45 16.80
C GLY A 98 9.39 10.15 17.26
N LEU A 99 9.07 9.21 16.34
CA LEU A 99 8.52 7.91 16.72
C LEU A 99 9.59 7.08 17.46
N PRO A 100 9.32 6.56 18.68
CA PRO A 100 10.31 5.78 19.41
C PRO A 100 10.70 4.50 18.67
N ASN A 101 11.99 4.15 18.71
CA ASN A 101 12.47 2.87 18.19
C ASN A 101 11.76 1.70 18.91
N GLY A 102 11.39 0.65 18.17
CA GLY A 102 10.60 -0.46 18.70
C GLY A 102 9.09 -0.31 18.49
N THR A 103 8.60 0.89 18.15
CA THR A 103 7.14 1.14 18.00
C THR A 103 6.54 0.34 16.85
N LEU A 104 7.21 0.26 15.69
CA LEU A 104 6.66 -0.48 14.56
C LEU A 104 6.84 -1.99 14.69
N GLN A 105 7.88 -2.42 15.42
CA GLN A 105 8.14 -3.82 15.75
C GLN A 105 7.09 -4.39 16.71
N SER A 106 6.43 -3.54 17.51
CA SER A 106 5.41 -3.98 18.46
C SER A 106 4.01 -4.05 17.84
N LEU A 107 3.83 -3.68 16.58
CA LEU A 107 2.52 -3.70 15.93
C LEU A 107 2.20 -5.10 15.39
N ASP A 108 1.01 -5.60 15.71
CA ASP A 108 0.49 -6.85 15.18
C ASP A 108 -0.78 -6.64 14.35
N LEU A 109 -0.85 -7.25 13.17
CA LEU A 109 -2.09 -7.45 12.42
C LEU A 109 -2.84 -8.69 12.92
N GLN A 110 -4.16 -8.63 12.90
CA GLN A 110 -5.00 -9.79 13.18
C GLN A 110 -5.34 -10.52 11.87
N VAL A 111 -5.07 -11.82 11.81
CA VAL A 111 -5.33 -12.64 10.63
C VAL A 111 -5.94 -13.98 11.00
N CYS A 112 -6.70 -14.57 10.08
CA CYS A 112 -7.12 -15.95 10.21
C CYS A 112 -5.91 -16.86 9.92
N PRO A 113 -5.59 -17.86 10.78
CA PRO A 113 -4.37 -18.67 10.64
C PRO A 113 -4.33 -19.59 9.42
N GLY A 114 -5.46 -19.81 8.75
CA GLY A 114 -5.49 -20.56 7.51
C GLY A 114 -6.90 -20.71 6.95
N PRO A 115 -7.07 -20.64 5.61
CA PRO A 115 -8.34 -21.02 5.02
C PRO A 115 -8.50 -22.54 5.17
N LEU A 116 -9.65 -22.99 5.67
CA LEU A 116 -10.04 -24.39 5.49
C LEU A 116 -10.10 -24.70 3.99
N ARG A 117 -9.80 -25.94 3.58
CA ARG A 117 -9.80 -26.33 2.16
C ARG A 117 -11.13 -26.03 1.43
N SER A 118 -12.25 -26.05 2.15
CA SER A 118 -13.56 -25.62 1.62
C SER A 118 -13.64 -24.11 1.38
N GLN A 119 -13.13 -23.31 2.32
CA GLN A 119 -13.09 -21.84 2.24
C GLN A 119 -12.18 -21.37 1.12
N LEU A 120 -11.08 -22.08 0.88
CA LEU A 120 -10.18 -21.79 -0.22
C LEU A 120 -10.90 -21.85 -1.57
N ARG A 121 -11.71 -22.90 -1.82
CA ARG A 121 -12.45 -23.04 -3.09
C ARG A 121 -13.48 -21.94 -3.32
N GLU A 122 -14.17 -21.51 -2.26
CA GLU A 122 -15.12 -20.39 -2.31
C GLU A 122 -14.38 -19.08 -2.58
N ALA A 123 -13.28 -18.85 -1.85
CA ALA A 123 -12.48 -17.65 -1.96
C ALA A 123 -11.81 -17.53 -3.34
N GLU A 124 -11.39 -18.64 -3.96
CA GLU A 124 -10.84 -18.68 -5.33
C GLU A 124 -11.80 -18.18 -6.43
N GLN A 125 -13.10 -18.10 -6.13
CA GLN A 125 -14.09 -17.54 -7.06
C GLN A 125 -14.22 -16.02 -6.96
N LEU A 126 -13.61 -15.40 -5.95
CA LEU A 126 -13.71 -13.98 -5.69
C LEU A 126 -12.83 -13.18 -6.65
N PRO A 127 -13.22 -11.93 -6.97
CA PRO A 127 -12.44 -11.08 -7.85
C PRO A 127 -11.08 -10.73 -7.23
N VAL A 128 -10.04 -10.76 -8.08
CA VAL A 128 -8.66 -10.40 -7.71
C VAL A 128 -8.44 -8.91 -7.92
N VAL A 129 -7.74 -8.29 -6.98
CA VAL A 129 -7.32 -6.90 -6.98
C VAL A 129 -5.83 -6.84 -6.71
N ILE A 130 -5.08 -6.16 -7.57
CA ILE A 130 -3.65 -5.91 -7.35
C ILE A 130 -3.47 -4.56 -6.65
N PHE A 131 -2.55 -4.52 -5.68
CA PHE A 131 -2.11 -3.29 -5.03
C PHE A 131 -0.61 -3.05 -5.28
N SER A 132 -0.25 -1.81 -5.63
CA SER A 132 1.15 -1.35 -5.72
C SER A 132 1.36 -0.14 -4.80
N PRO A 133 2.38 -0.15 -3.92
CA PRO A 133 2.64 0.92 -2.95
C PRO A 133 3.24 2.17 -3.60
N ALA A 134 3.44 3.23 -2.82
CA ALA A 134 4.26 4.37 -3.24
C ALA A 134 5.70 3.98 -3.55
N GLN A 135 6.42 4.89 -4.20
CA GLN A 135 7.88 4.81 -4.28
C GLN A 135 8.49 4.93 -2.89
N ASN A 136 9.58 4.21 -2.61
CA ASN A 136 10.22 4.22 -1.29
C ASN A 136 9.17 3.95 -0.19
N SER A 137 8.40 2.88 -0.36
CA SER A 137 7.47 2.41 0.66
C SER A 137 7.24 0.92 0.50
N PRO A 138 7.41 0.12 1.56
CA PRO A 138 7.07 -1.29 1.51
C PRO A 138 5.55 -1.47 1.45
N ARG A 139 5.11 -2.54 0.79
CA ARG A 139 3.70 -2.97 0.67
C ARG A 139 3.01 -3.13 2.02
N HIS A 140 3.79 -3.34 3.09
CA HIS A 140 3.29 -3.51 4.44
C HIS A 140 2.73 -2.20 5.03
N LEU A 141 3.21 -1.02 4.60
CA LEU A 141 2.65 0.28 5.00
C LEU A 141 1.23 0.57 4.46
N TYR A 142 0.57 -0.46 3.93
CA TYR A 142 -0.78 -0.46 3.36
C TYR A 142 -1.55 -1.73 3.77
N GLY A 143 -1.06 -2.46 4.78
CA GLY A 143 -1.65 -3.70 5.26
C GLY A 143 -3.06 -3.53 5.82
N LEU A 144 -3.36 -2.43 6.53
CA LEU A 144 -4.70 -2.11 7.02
C LEU A 144 -5.65 -1.82 5.85
N ILE A 145 -5.22 -1.00 4.87
CA ILE A 145 -6.01 -0.74 3.66
C ILE A 145 -6.27 -2.05 2.89
N ALA A 146 -5.25 -2.88 2.70
CA ALA A 146 -5.37 -4.14 1.97
C ALA A 146 -6.27 -5.16 2.70
N GLN A 147 -6.14 -5.30 4.03
CA GLN A 147 -7.04 -6.12 4.84
C GLN A 147 -8.48 -5.59 4.79
N ALA A 148 -8.66 -4.28 4.87
CA ALA A 148 -9.98 -3.67 4.82
C ALA A 148 -10.67 -3.96 3.48
N VAL A 149 -10.00 -3.71 2.35
CA VAL A 149 -10.53 -4.03 1.03
C VAL A 149 -10.82 -5.53 0.90
N ALA A 150 -9.92 -6.38 1.38
CA ALA A 150 -10.11 -7.82 1.33
C ALA A 150 -11.35 -8.27 2.11
N SER A 151 -11.58 -7.70 3.30
CA SER A 151 -12.73 -8.01 4.17
C SER A 151 -14.10 -7.71 3.54
N TYR A 152 -14.15 -6.95 2.43
CA TYR A 152 -15.37 -6.73 1.63
C TYR A 152 -15.56 -7.75 0.48
N GLY A 153 -14.78 -8.84 0.49
CA GLY A 153 -14.93 -9.96 -0.44
C GLY A 153 -14.15 -9.81 -1.74
N TYR A 154 -12.95 -9.24 -1.66
CA TYR A 154 -11.98 -9.12 -2.75
C TYR A 154 -10.70 -9.86 -2.36
N ILE A 155 -10.05 -10.56 -3.29
CA ILE A 155 -8.69 -11.06 -3.04
C ILE A 155 -7.73 -9.92 -3.33
N VAL A 156 -7.01 -9.42 -2.34
CA VAL A 156 -6.01 -8.36 -2.56
C VAL A 156 -4.62 -8.98 -2.60
N VAL A 157 -3.85 -8.69 -3.65
CA VAL A 157 -2.44 -9.08 -3.76
C VAL A 157 -1.60 -7.83 -3.87
N SER A 158 -0.82 -7.53 -2.83
CA SER A 158 0.10 -6.39 -2.80
C SER A 158 1.50 -6.80 -3.25
N ILE A 159 2.19 -5.94 -3.98
CA ILE A 159 3.51 -6.22 -4.56
C ILE A 159 4.54 -5.24 -4.00
N ASP A 160 5.65 -5.77 -3.50
CA ASP A 160 6.89 -5.02 -3.30
C ASP A 160 7.77 -5.13 -4.55
N HIS A 161 8.33 -4.00 -4.95
CA HIS A 161 9.18 -3.85 -6.11
C HIS A 161 10.62 -3.63 -5.63
N PRO A 162 11.52 -4.63 -5.76
CA PRO A 162 12.91 -4.48 -5.33
C PRO A 162 13.63 -3.34 -6.07
N TYR A 163 14.59 -2.74 -5.36
CA TYR A 163 15.30 -1.50 -5.73
C TYR A 163 14.48 -0.21 -5.64
N ASP A 164 13.19 -0.32 -5.31
CA ASP A 164 12.31 0.83 -5.12
C ASP A 164 11.81 0.95 -3.69
N ALA A 165 11.14 -0.07 -3.14
CA ALA A 165 10.75 -0.04 -1.74
C ALA A 165 11.99 0.09 -0.84
N ASP A 166 11.91 0.87 0.24
CA ASP A 166 13.06 1.17 1.14
C ASP A 166 13.83 -0.09 1.50
N VAL A 167 13.08 -1.15 1.81
CA VAL A 167 13.60 -2.50 1.93
C VAL A 167 12.55 -3.54 1.55
N VAL A 168 12.96 -4.50 0.73
CA VAL A 168 12.22 -5.73 0.45
C VAL A 168 12.89 -6.88 1.17
N GLU A 169 12.22 -7.43 2.18
CA GLU A 169 12.65 -8.63 2.92
C GLU A 169 12.01 -9.89 2.31
N PHE A 170 12.85 -10.89 1.98
CA PHE A 170 12.42 -12.18 1.45
C PHE A 170 12.38 -13.26 2.55
N PRO A 171 11.63 -14.36 2.36
CA PRO A 171 11.51 -15.43 3.35
C PRO A 171 12.83 -16.15 3.71
N ASP A 172 13.83 -16.11 2.83
CA ASP A 172 15.18 -16.63 3.08
C ASP A 172 16.05 -15.67 3.93
N GLY A 173 15.48 -14.55 4.36
CA GLY A 173 16.15 -13.50 5.12
C GLY A 173 17.01 -12.57 4.26
N SER A 174 17.08 -12.76 2.93
CA SER A 174 17.75 -11.80 2.05
C SER A 174 16.94 -10.51 1.92
N THR A 175 17.64 -9.39 1.71
CA THR A 175 17.03 -8.06 1.56
C THR A 175 17.56 -7.36 0.33
N VAL A 176 16.68 -6.60 -0.34
CA VAL A 176 17.06 -5.65 -1.40
C VAL A 176 16.58 -4.27 -0.96
N TYR A 177 17.45 -3.27 -1.04
CA TYR A 177 17.17 -1.89 -0.62
C TYR A 177 16.88 -1.01 -1.83
N ALA A 178 16.21 0.11 -1.59
CA ALA A 178 15.96 1.15 -2.57
C ALA A 178 17.27 1.71 -3.17
N ILE A 179 17.17 2.22 -4.40
CA ILE A 179 18.19 3.06 -5.01
C ILE A 179 17.65 4.48 -5.18
N ASP A 180 18.57 5.45 -5.25
CA ASP A 180 18.21 6.82 -5.60
C ASP A 180 17.92 6.91 -7.10
N PHE A 181 16.63 6.94 -7.46
CA PHE A 181 16.22 7.09 -8.84
C PHE A 181 16.43 8.52 -9.35
N THR A 182 16.97 8.65 -10.57
CA THR A 182 16.90 9.91 -11.32
C THR A 182 15.52 10.08 -11.96
N ASP A 183 15.18 11.30 -12.35
CA ASP A 183 13.91 11.61 -13.02
C ASP A 183 13.70 10.74 -14.29
N GLU A 184 14.77 10.43 -15.02
CA GLU A 184 14.72 9.57 -16.21
C GLU A 184 14.47 8.10 -15.88
N GLN A 185 14.77 7.66 -14.65
CA GLN A 185 14.53 6.29 -14.20
C GLN A 185 13.10 6.10 -13.67
N ILE A 186 12.39 7.16 -13.30
CA ILE A 186 11.01 7.06 -12.81
C ILE A 186 10.07 6.39 -13.83
N PRO A 187 10.06 6.77 -15.13
CA PRO A 187 9.27 6.05 -16.13
C PRO A 187 9.70 4.58 -16.30
N VAL A 188 10.99 4.29 -16.17
CA VAL A 188 11.53 2.91 -16.25
C VAL A 188 11.01 2.07 -15.09
N ASP A 189 10.93 2.64 -13.89
CA ASP A 189 10.37 1.95 -12.74
C ASP A 189 8.86 1.71 -12.91
N VAL A 190 8.09 2.72 -13.36
CA VAL A 190 6.66 2.55 -13.66
C VAL A 190 6.41 1.44 -14.69
N ASP A 191 7.21 1.36 -15.74
CA ASP A 191 7.14 0.28 -16.73
C ASP A 191 7.56 -1.09 -16.14
N THR A 192 8.52 -1.09 -15.22
CA THR A 192 8.97 -2.29 -14.50
C THR A 192 7.88 -2.81 -13.58
N ARG A 193 7.26 -1.94 -12.77
CA ARG A 193 6.10 -2.23 -11.93
C ARG A 193 4.92 -2.75 -12.76
N ALA A 194 4.63 -2.15 -13.92
CA ALA A 194 3.60 -2.65 -14.83
C ALA A 194 3.90 -4.05 -15.39
N GLY A 195 5.17 -4.35 -15.66
CA GLY A 195 5.64 -5.69 -16.00
C GLY A 195 5.48 -6.69 -14.85
N ASP A 196 5.79 -6.27 -13.62
CA ASP A 196 5.63 -7.06 -12.41
C ASP A 196 4.17 -7.46 -12.20
N VAL A 197 3.23 -6.54 -12.39
CA VAL A 197 1.78 -6.83 -12.31
C VAL A 197 1.38 -7.90 -13.31
N SER A 198 1.79 -7.77 -14.58
CA SER A 198 1.46 -8.74 -15.63
C SER A 198 2.02 -10.13 -15.30
N PHE A 199 3.25 -10.17 -14.76
CA PHE A 199 3.91 -11.40 -14.31
C PHE A 199 3.19 -12.04 -13.12
N VAL A 200 2.88 -11.27 -12.07
CA VAL A 200 2.16 -11.77 -10.88
C VAL A 200 0.80 -12.34 -11.28
N LEU A 201 0.05 -11.65 -12.15
CA LEU A 201 -1.24 -12.16 -12.65
C LEU A 201 -1.12 -13.50 -13.39
N ASN A 202 0.01 -13.78 -14.05
CA ASN A 202 0.29 -15.09 -14.66
C ASN A 202 0.60 -16.15 -13.60
N GLN A 203 1.40 -15.80 -12.58
CA GLN A 203 1.71 -16.73 -11.49
C GLN A 203 0.46 -17.10 -10.69
N LEU A 204 -0.40 -16.12 -10.39
CA LEU A 204 -1.64 -16.32 -9.65
C LEU A 204 -2.62 -17.28 -10.35
N SER A 205 -2.64 -17.34 -11.69
CA SER A 205 -3.52 -18.27 -12.41
C SER A 205 -2.98 -19.70 -12.50
N CYS A 206 -1.73 -19.95 -12.09
CA CYS A 206 -1.08 -21.25 -12.26
C CYS A 206 -0.95 -21.98 -10.92
N PRO A 207 -1.55 -23.19 -10.75
CA PRO A 207 -1.50 -23.95 -9.49
C PRO A 207 -0.07 -24.16 -8.96
N GLY A 208 0.88 -24.47 -9.85
CA GLY A 208 2.27 -24.73 -9.46
C GLY A 208 2.99 -23.50 -8.93
N SER A 209 2.67 -22.31 -9.45
CA SER A 209 3.31 -21.05 -9.09
C SER A 209 2.68 -20.40 -7.87
N VAL A 210 1.36 -20.50 -7.72
CA VAL A 210 0.64 -19.87 -6.60
C VAL A 210 0.80 -20.64 -5.29
N LYS A 211 1.30 -21.89 -5.31
CA LYS A 211 1.32 -22.80 -4.15
C LYS A 211 1.98 -22.21 -2.89
N ASP A 212 3.01 -21.38 -3.04
CA ASP A 212 3.74 -20.81 -1.89
C ASP A 212 2.97 -19.62 -1.31
N LEU A 213 2.27 -18.87 -2.16
CA LEU A 213 1.41 -17.76 -1.75
C LEU A 213 0.05 -18.25 -1.21
N LEU A 214 -0.49 -19.32 -1.79
CA LEU A 214 -1.78 -19.87 -1.42
C LEU A 214 -1.76 -21.41 -1.49
N PRO A 215 -1.27 -22.07 -0.42
CA PRO A 215 -1.14 -23.52 -0.36
C PRO A 215 -2.47 -24.25 -0.61
N GLY A 216 -2.43 -25.23 -1.52
CA GLY A 216 -3.60 -26.02 -1.90
C GLY A 216 -4.52 -25.37 -2.95
N SER A 217 -4.16 -24.18 -3.44
CA SER A 217 -4.92 -23.50 -4.49
C SER A 217 -4.77 -24.18 -5.86
N LYS A 218 -5.82 -24.08 -6.68
CA LYS A 218 -5.80 -24.48 -8.10
C LYS A 218 -5.58 -23.30 -9.06
N GLY A 219 -5.12 -22.16 -8.54
CA GLY A 219 -5.00 -20.92 -9.30
C GLY A 219 -6.24 -20.04 -9.17
N LEU A 220 -6.01 -18.73 -9.20
CA LEU A 220 -7.03 -17.70 -9.11
C LEU A 220 -7.54 -17.31 -10.50
N LYS A 221 -8.77 -16.78 -10.55
CA LYS A 221 -9.33 -16.21 -11.77
C LYS A 221 -8.75 -14.81 -12.02
N THR A 222 -7.73 -14.72 -12.86
CA THR A 222 -7.08 -13.45 -13.21
C THR A 222 -7.48 -12.89 -14.58
N ASN A 223 -8.55 -13.41 -15.20
CA ASN A 223 -9.02 -12.94 -16.52
C ASN A 223 -9.73 -11.58 -16.47
N LYS A 224 -10.26 -11.19 -15.30
CA LYS A 224 -10.83 -9.87 -15.02
C LYS A 224 -10.43 -9.47 -13.61
N VAL A 225 -9.53 -8.50 -13.51
CA VAL A 225 -8.99 -8.00 -12.24
C VAL A 225 -9.09 -6.48 -12.19
N ALA A 226 -9.01 -5.90 -11.00
CA ALA A 226 -8.81 -4.46 -10.85
C ALA A 226 -7.43 -4.20 -10.25
N MET A 227 -6.98 -2.95 -10.31
CA MET A 227 -5.75 -2.53 -9.66
C MET A 227 -5.95 -1.18 -8.99
N PHE A 228 -5.35 -0.99 -7.82
CA PHE A 228 -5.18 0.33 -7.23
C PHE A 228 -3.74 0.49 -6.77
N GLY A 229 -3.30 1.73 -6.63
CA GLY A 229 -1.99 2.01 -6.07
C GLY A 229 -1.88 3.44 -5.58
N HIS A 230 -0.92 3.64 -4.70
CA HIS A 230 -0.61 4.95 -4.15
C HIS A 230 0.64 5.54 -4.81
N SER A 231 0.63 6.83 -5.12
CA SER A 231 1.76 7.55 -5.70
C SER A 231 2.26 6.86 -6.98
N LEU A 232 3.54 6.48 -7.04
CA LEU A 232 4.10 5.74 -8.18
C LEU A 232 3.40 4.40 -8.46
N GLY A 233 2.82 3.76 -7.44
CA GLY A 233 1.96 2.59 -7.60
C GLY A 233 0.63 2.90 -8.31
N GLY A 234 0.10 4.12 -8.16
CA GLY A 234 -1.06 4.61 -8.90
C GLY A 234 -0.75 4.90 -10.37
N ALA A 235 0.45 5.44 -10.64
CA ALA A 235 0.98 5.55 -12.00
C ALA A 235 1.16 4.17 -12.65
N ALA A 236 1.72 3.22 -11.90
CA ALA A 236 1.86 1.83 -12.31
C ALA A 236 0.50 1.17 -12.56
N ALA A 237 -0.55 1.51 -11.81
CA ALA A 237 -1.90 1.02 -12.08
C ALA A 237 -2.41 1.43 -13.47
N ALA A 238 -2.18 2.70 -13.85
CA ALA A 238 -2.55 3.20 -15.18
C ALA A 238 -1.72 2.53 -16.29
N GLN A 239 -0.39 2.46 -16.11
CA GLN A 239 0.51 1.87 -17.11
C GLN A 239 0.31 0.35 -17.26
N ALA A 240 0.10 -0.37 -16.15
CA ALA A 240 -0.26 -1.78 -16.16
C ALA A 240 -1.58 -2.02 -16.89
N MET A 241 -2.58 -1.18 -16.64
CA MET A 241 -3.88 -1.27 -17.30
C MET A 241 -3.74 -1.04 -18.81
N LEU A 242 -2.93 -0.09 -19.26
CA LEU A 242 -2.64 0.09 -20.69
C LEU A 242 -1.99 -1.16 -21.31
N ARG A 243 -1.06 -1.80 -20.58
CA ARG A 243 -0.28 -2.96 -21.02
C ARG A 243 -1.08 -4.27 -21.01
N ASP A 244 -1.96 -4.47 -20.03
CA ASP A 244 -2.63 -5.73 -19.76
C ASP A 244 -4.15 -5.56 -19.75
N LYS A 245 -4.82 -6.21 -20.71
CA LYS A 245 -6.28 -6.13 -20.89
C LYS A 245 -7.07 -6.86 -19.80
N ARG A 246 -6.43 -7.68 -18.97
CA ARG A 246 -7.07 -8.35 -17.83
C ARG A 246 -7.50 -7.35 -16.75
N ILE A 247 -6.80 -6.21 -16.65
CA ILE A 247 -7.11 -5.16 -15.68
C ILE A 247 -8.30 -4.34 -16.22
N VAL A 248 -9.48 -4.53 -15.65
CA VAL A 248 -10.72 -3.93 -16.15
C VAL A 248 -11.04 -2.56 -15.54
N GLY A 249 -10.31 -2.15 -14.50
CA GLY A 249 -10.42 -0.83 -13.91
C GLY A 249 -9.26 -0.53 -12.97
N GLY A 250 -8.94 0.76 -12.82
CA GLY A 250 -7.78 1.24 -12.07
C GLY A 250 -8.09 2.41 -11.13
N ILE A 251 -7.37 2.50 -10.01
CA ILE A 251 -7.37 3.68 -9.13
C ILE A 251 -5.94 4.20 -8.99
N ASN A 252 -5.77 5.49 -9.22
CA ASN A 252 -4.57 6.22 -8.85
C ASN A 252 -4.85 7.06 -7.60
N LEU A 253 -4.33 6.62 -6.45
CA LEU A 253 -4.34 7.40 -5.21
C LEU A 253 -3.12 8.33 -5.29
N ASP A 254 -3.36 9.59 -5.62
CA ASP A 254 -2.43 10.70 -5.44
C ASP A 254 -1.09 10.66 -6.20
N GLY A 255 -0.94 9.82 -7.22
CA GLY A 255 0.28 9.72 -8.02
C GLY A 255 0.25 10.55 -9.30
N SER A 256 1.35 11.21 -9.65
CA SER A 256 1.55 11.72 -11.02
C SER A 256 1.63 10.57 -12.03
N PHE A 257 1.25 10.82 -13.28
CA PHE A 257 1.34 9.83 -14.35
C PHE A 257 2.71 9.89 -15.04
N PHE A 258 3.19 8.74 -15.49
CA PHE A 258 4.46 8.56 -16.18
C PHE A 258 4.30 7.61 -17.36
N SER A 259 5.34 7.50 -18.20
CA SER A 259 5.40 6.57 -19.33
C SER A 259 4.29 6.84 -20.38
N THR A 260 4.03 5.86 -21.24
CA THR A 260 3.21 6.00 -22.45
C THR A 260 1.72 6.19 -22.16
N VAL A 261 1.25 5.88 -20.94
CA VAL A 261 -0.17 6.05 -20.59
C VAL A 261 -0.61 7.50 -20.59
N ILE A 262 0.28 8.46 -20.33
CA ILE A 262 -0.06 9.89 -20.41
C ILE A 262 -0.61 10.23 -21.80
N LYS A 263 0.09 9.81 -22.86
CA LYS A 263 -0.27 10.12 -24.26
C LYS A 263 -1.32 9.17 -24.85
N LYS A 264 -1.28 7.87 -24.49
CA LYS A 264 -2.19 6.86 -25.06
C LYS A 264 -3.55 6.82 -24.33
N GLY A 265 -3.56 7.18 -23.05
CA GLY A 265 -4.71 7.11 -22.17
C GLY A 265 -5.29 5.70 -22.03
N LEU A 266 -6.51 5.64 -21.50
CA LEU A 266 -7.19 4.40 -21.15
C LEU A 266 -8.62 4.37 -21.70
N ASP A 267 -9.11 3.15 -21.94
CA ASP A 267 -10.42 2.85 -22.51
C ASP A 267 -11.34 2.05 -21.58
N ARG A 268 -10.96 1.89 -20.30
CA ARG A 268 -11.78 1.27 -19.25
C ARG A 268 -11.81 2.18 -18.01
N PRO A 269 -12.70 1.93 -17.03
CA PRO A 269 -12.91 2.83 -15.91
C PRO A 269 -11.66 3.16 -15.10
N PHE A 270 -11.48 4.44 -14.76
CA PHE A 270 -10.32 4.88 -13.98
C PHE A 270 -10.69 5.99 -12.99
N LEU A 271 -10.32 5.81 -11.72
CA LEU A 271 -10.51 6.79 -10.65
C LEU A 271 -9.17 7.45 -10.31
N ILE A 272 -9.17 8.77 -10.20
CA ILE A 272 -8.06 9.54 -9.65
C ILE A 272 -8.52 10.17 -8.33
N PHE A 273 -7.77 9.99 -7.26
CA PHE A 273 -8.11 10.52 -5.94
C PHE A 273 -6.90 11.23 -5.34
N GLY A 274 -6.94 12.56 -5.32
CA GLY A 274 -5.85 13.40 -4.84
C GLY A 274 -6.01 13.84 -3.40
N HIS A 275 -4.88 14.15 -2.78
CA HIS A 275 -4.85 14.92 -1.55
C HIS A 275 -5.33 16.36 -1.79
N GLU A 276 -5.45 17.14 -0.72
CA GLU A 276 -5.93 18.51 -0.79
C GLU A 276 -5.08 19.34 -1.79
N ASN A 277 -5.74 19.98 -2.75
CA ASN A 277 -5.14 20.76 -3.84
C ASN A 277 -4.35 19.97 -4.90
N LYS A 278 -4.31 18.63 -4.85
CA LYS A 278 -3.80 17.81 -5.95
C LYS A 278 -4.90 17.58 -6.98
N THR A 279 -4.81 18.28 -8.12
CA THR A 279 -5.81 18.24 -9.19
C THR A 279 -5.14 18.35 -10.56
N GLN A 280 -5.92 18.22 -11.63
CA GLN A 280 -5.45 18.57 -12.99
C GLN A 280 -4.83 19.97 -13.10
N ALA A 281 -5.27 20.95 -12.28
CA ALA A 281 -4.73 22.31 -12.33
C ALA A 281 -3.35 22.45 -11.67
N THR A 282 -2.92 21.46 -10.89
CA THR A 282 -1.65 21.46 -10.14
C THR A 282 -0.72 20.32 -10.53
N ASP A 283 -1.13 19.48 -11.50
CA ASP A 283 -0.33 18.40 -12.07
C ASP A 283 -0.61 18.26 -13.57
N ASP A 284 0.36 18.67 -14.38
CA ASP A 284 0.29 18.59 -15.85
C ASP A 284 0.07 17.15 -16.35
N SER A 285 0.62 16.15 -15.66
CA SER A 285 0.44 14.74 -16.03
C SER A 285 -1.00 14.27 -15.80
N TRP A 286 -1.70 14.84 -14.81
CA TRP A 286 -3.11 14.57 -14.57
C TRP A 286 -3.96 15.21 -15.65
N ALA A 287 -3.76 16.50 -15.93
CA ALA A 287 -4.49 17.21 -16.98
C ALA A 287 -4.33 16.51 -18.34
N GLU A 288 -3.11 16.14 -18.68
CA GLU A 288 -2.83 15.46 -19.93
C GLU A 288 -3.49 14.08 -19.98
N THR A 289 -3.26 13.22 -18.98
CA THR A 289 -3.83 11.86 -18.96
C THR A 289 -5.35 11.90 -18.95
N TRP A 290 -5.96 12.82 -18.19
CA TRP A 290 -7.42 12.98 -18.09
C TRP A 290 -8.08 13.23 -19.45
N SER A 291 -7.44 14.03 -20.30
CA SER A 291 -7.90 14.30 -21.67
C SER A 291 -7.89 13.05 -22.57
N HIS A 292 -7.13 12.02 -22.17
CA HIS A 292 -6.99 10.75 -22.88
C HIS A 292 -7.74 9.58 -22.22
N LEU A 293 -8.43 9.78 -21.08
CA LEU A 293 -9.34 8.80 -20.50
C LEU A 293 -10.69 8.80 -21.23
N ARG A 294 -11.04 7.67 -21.86
CA ARG A 294 -12.18 7.55 -22.80
C ARG A 294 -13.35 6.70 -22.29
N SER A 295 -13.29 6.25 -21.05
CA SER A 295 -14.34 5.47 -20.40
C SER A 295 -14.88 6.23 -19.18
N TRP A 296 -15.62 5.53 -18.32
CA TRP A 296 -16.01 6.08 -17.02
C TRP A 296 -14.77 6.60 -16.28
N LYS A 297 -14.81 7.83 -15.81
CA LYS A 297 -13.73 8.43 -15.04
C LYS A 297 -14.30 9.31 -13.94
N LEU A 298 -13.49 9.55 -12.91
CA LEU A 298 -13.83 10.43 -11.81
C LEU A 298 -12.55 10.96 -11.20
N GLU A 299 -12.52 12.25 -10.92
CA GLU A 299 -11.47 12.91 -10.15
C GLU A 299 -12.06 13.37 -8.81
N LEU A 300 -11.41 12.96 -7.73
CA LEU A 300 -11.79 13.29 -6.37
C LEU A 300 -10.65 14.02 -5.66
N GLY A 301 -11.02 14.96 -4.77
CA GLY A 301 -10.10 15.61 -3.84
C GLY A 301 -10.49 15.30 -2.40
N LEU A 302 -9.50 14.94 -1.59
CA LEU A 302 -9.65 14.73 -0.14
C LEU A 302 -9.20 15.99 0.61
N ALA A 303 -10.06 16.62 1.38
CA ALA A 303 -9.73 17.80 2.18
C ALA A 303 -8.86 17.41 3.39
N LYS A 304 -8.04 18.36 3.85
CA LYS A 304 -7.13 18.23 5.01
C LYS A 304 -6.13 17.07 4.92
N SER A 305 -5.91 16.52 3.73
CA SER A 305 -4.97 15.43 3.51
C SER A 305 -3.68 15.92 2.86
N GLN A 306 -2.67 15.06 2.91
CA GLN A 306 -1.39 15.18 2.20
C GLN A 306 -1.07 13.83 1.55
N HIS A 307 0.08 13.76 0.88
CA HIS A 307 0.45 12.59 0.08
C HIS A 307 0.29 11.24 0.80
N TYR A 308 0.87 11.10 2.00
CA TYR A 308 0.80 9.85 2.78
C TYR A 308 -0.50 9.66 3.56
N THR A 309 -1.52 10.51 3.36
CA THR A 309 -2.86 10.21 3.88
C THR A 309 -3.45 8.92 3.29
N PHE A 310 -2.99 8.51 2.11
CA PHE A 310 -3.43 7.30 1.41
C PHE A 310 -2.64 6.03 1.79
N SER A 311 -1.89 6.05 2.90
CA SER A 311 -1.22 4.88 3.48
C SER A 311 -1.79 4.55 4.86
N ASP A 312 -1.27 3.51 5.52
CA ASP A 312 -1.64 3.18 6.89
C ASP A 312 -1.05 4.17 7.91
N LEU A 313 -0.06 4.98 7.54
CA LEU A 313 0.69 5.84 8.46
C LEU A 313 -0.19 6.75 9.34
N PRO A 314 -1.17 7.50 8.82
CA PRO A 314 -2.03 8.34 9.65
C PRO A 314 -2.82 7.51 10.67
N ALA A 315 -3.38 6.37 10.23
CA ALA A 315 -4.15 5.47 11.09
C ALA A 315 -3.28 4.85 12.18
N LEU A 316 -2.05 4.43 11.84
CA LEU A 316 -1.10 3.91 12.82
C LEU A 316 -0.77 4.94 13.90
N LEU A 317 -0.53 6.19 13.52
CA LEU A 317 -0.25 7.26 14.49
C LEU A 317 -1.43 7.50 15.44
N ASN A 318 -2.68 7.41 14.96
CA ASN A 318 -3.83 7.47 15.86
C ASN A 318 -3.97 6.24 16.74
N LEU A 319 -3.78 5.04 16.21
CA LEU A 319 -3.89 3.78 16.98
C LEU A 319 -2.80 3.65 18.05
N LEU A 320 -1.66 4.32 17.85
CA LEU A 320 -0.56 4.41 18.80
C LEU A 320 -0.74 5.55 19.82
N ASP A 321 -1.85 6.29 19.77
CA ASP A 321 -2.07 7.51 20.55
C ASP A 321 -0.85 8.46 20.46
N ALA A 322 -0.32 8.64 19.25
CA ALA A 322 0.90 9.40 19.02
C ALA A 322 0.78 10.83 19.59
N PRO A 323 1.79 11.33 20.34
CA PRO A 323 1.79 12.67 20.86
C PRO A 323 1.56 13.73 19.78
N LYS A 324 0.95 14.85 20.18
CA LYS A 324 0.63 15.95 19.29
C LYS A 324 1.86 16.45 18.53
N GLU A 325 3.03 16.45 19.15
CA GLU A 325 4.29 16.88 18.55
C GLU A 325 4.70 15.98 17.37
N ILE A 326 4.45 14.66 17.47
CA ILE A 326 4.70 13.72 16.37
C ILE A 326 3.70 13.94 15.24
N LEU A 327 2.41 14.14 15.57
CA LEU A 327 1.37 14.44 14.58
C LEU A 327 1.67 15.75 13.83
N GLU A 328 2.11 16.79 14.54
CA GLU A 328 2.52 18.07 13.94
C GLU A 328 3.77 17.91 13.07
N ALA A 329 4.77 17.14 13.51
CA ALA A 329 5.96 16.84 12.72
C ALA A 329 5.63 16.06 11.43
N ALA A 330 4.65 15.15 11.49
CA ALA A 330 4.21 14.36 10.35
C ALA A 330 3.19 15.08 9.46
N ALA A 331 2.58 16.19 9.91
CA ALA A 331 1.45 16.85 9.23
C ALA A 331 1.74 17.25 7.78
N GLY A 332 3.00 17.59 7.44
CA GLY A 332 3.40 17.88 6.06
C GLY A 332 3.33 16.65 5.11
N ARG A 333 3.28 15.43 5.66
CA ARG A 333 3.16 14.16 4.93
C ARG A 333 1.76 13.57 5.01
N ILE A 334 1.08 13.70 6.14
CA ILE A 334 -0.21 13.02 6.40
C ILE A 334 -1.41 13.96 6.48
N GLY A 335 -1.19 15.28 6.48
CA GLY A 335 -2.24 16.27 6.64
C GLY A 335 -2.72 16.42 8.08
N THR A 336 -3.94 16.93 8.24
CA THR A 336 -4.60 17.17 9.54
C THR A 336 -5.93 16.45 9.67
N LEU A 337 -6.34 15.71 8.64
CA LEU A 337 -7.46 14.78 8.72
C LEU A 337 -7.13 13.68 9.73
N ASP A 338 -8.10 13.32 10.57
CA ASP A 338 -7.98 12.17 11.46
C ASP A 338 -7.64 10.92 10.64
N GLY A 339 -6.64 10.17 11.07
CA GLY A 339 -6.06 9.07 10.31
C GLY A 339 -6.94 7.83 10.23
N LEU A 340 -7.72 7.55 11.28
CA LEU A 340 -8.75 6.50 11.23
C LEU A 340 -9.87 6.90 10.26
N ARG A 341 -10.26 8.18 10.27
CA ARG A 341 -11.20 8.73 9.29
C ARG A 341 -10.67 8.67 7.87
N ALA A 342 -9.37 8.95 7.67
CA ALA A 342 -8.72 8.81 6.36
C ALA A 342 -8.76 7.36 5.86
N LEU A 343 -8.41 6.38 6.71
CA LEU A 343 -8.52 4.96 6.39
C LEU A 343 -9.95 4.58 5.98
N ASP A 344 -10.95 5.03 6.74
CA ASP A 344 -12.36 4.79 6.45
C ASP A 344 -12.82 5.35 5.11
N ILE A 345 -12.34 6.56 4.76
CA ILE A 345 -12.62 7.19 3.47
C ILE A 345 -11.96 6.38 2.35
N VAL A 346 -10.64 6.17 2.43
CA VAL A 346 -9.88 5.52 1.36
C VAL A 346 -10.42 4.12 1.07
N GLN A 347 -10.64 3.30 2.11
CA GLN A 347 -11.19 1.95 1.92
C GLN A 347 -12.61 1.99 1.30
N ALA A 348 -13.46 2.95 1.69
CA ALA A 348 -14.83 3.03 1.19
C ALA A 348 -14.88 3.39 -0.30
N TYR A 349 -14.04 4.32 -0.75
CA TYR A 349 -13.94 4.70 -2.16
C TYR A 349 -13.30 3.61 -3.00
N VAL A 350 -12.25 2.96 -2.50
CA VAL A 350 -11.65 1.81 -3.18
C VAL A 350 -12.69 0.70 -3.36
N VAL A 351 -13.39 0.28 -2.30
CA VAL A 351 -14.41 -0.77 -2.36
C VAL A 351 -15.58 -0.38 -3.28
N ALA A 352 -16.04 0.87 -3.23
CA ALA A 352 -17.12 1.34 -4.11
C ALA A 352 -16.72 1.32 -5.58
N PHE A 353 -15.48 1.70 -5.91
CA PHE A 353 -14.96 1.60 -7.27
C PHE A 353 -14.79 0.13 -7.72
N LEU A 354 -14.28 -0.74 -6.84
CA LEU A 354 -14.17 -2.17 -7.14
C LEU A 354 -15.54 -2.81 -7.39
N ASP A 355 -16.55 -2.43 -6.61
CA ASP A 355 -17.94 -2.86 -6.79
C ASP A 355 -18.49 -2.43 -8.17
N LEU A 356 -18.14 -1.22 -8.63
CA LEU A 356 -18.48 -0.75 -9.98
C LEU A 356 -17.83 -1.64 -11.06
N VAL A 357 -16.51 -1.86 -10.99
CA VAL A 357 -15.78 -2.48 -12.11
C VAL A 357 -15.78 -4.01 -12.13
N LEU A 358 -15.89 -4.65 -10.96
CA LEU A 358 -15.81 -6.11 -10.83
C LEU A 358 -17.15 -6.76 -10.49
N ARG A 359 -18.09 -6.00 -9.93
CA ARG A 359 -19.45 -6.50 -9.60
C ARG A 359 -20.56 -5.79 -10.38
N HIS A 360 -20.21 -4.89 -11.30
CA HIS A 360 -21.17 -4.17 -12.16
C HIS A 360 -22.25 -3.42 -11.39
N LYS A 361 -21.93 -2.90 -10.19
CA LYS A 361 -22.85 -2.03 -9.45
C LYS A 361 -23.02 -0.69 -10.16
N ASN A 362 -24.14 -0.03 -9.88
CA ASN A 362 -24.45 1.27 -10.47
C ASN A 362 -23.40 2.33 -10.04
N PRO A 363 -22.86 3.16 -10.96
CA PRO A 363 -21.93 4.25 -10.66
C PRO A 363 -22.34 5.19 -9.52
N GLU A 364 -23.65 5.36 -9.30
CA GLU A 364 -24.18 6.17 -8.18
C GLU A 364 -23.67 5.72 -6.81
N ILE A 365 -23.13 4.50 -6.66
CA ILE A 365 -22.49 4.04 -5.41
C ILE A 365 -21.37 4.97 -4.95
N LEU A 366 -20.59 5.54 -5.87
CA LEU A 366 -19.53 6.48 -5.54
C LEU A 366 -20.08 7.85 -5.15
N HIS A 367 -21.17 8.31 -5.76
CA HIS A 367 -21.86 9.54 -5.37
C HIS A 367 -22.52 9.42 -3.98
N HIS A 368 -23.10 8.26 -3.66
CA HIS A 368 -23.61 7.99 -2.31
C HIS A 368 -22.50 7.95 -1.25
N SER A 369 -21.30 7.49 -1.62
CA SER A 369 -20.13 7.60 -0.73
C SER A 369 -19.75 9.06 -0.47
N VAL A 370 -19.78 9.93 -1.48
CA VAL A 370 -19.54 11.38 -1.32
C VAL A 370 -20.49 12.00 -0.29
N ALA A 371 -21.77 11.62 -0.31
CA ALA A 371 -22.73 12.13 0.66
C ALA A 371 -22.42 11.75 2.13
N LYS A 372 -21.61 10.71 2.38
CA LYS A 372 -21.20 10.27 3.72
C LYS A 372 -19.89 10.90 4.21
N PHE A 373 -19.09 11.41 3.28
CA PHE A 373 -17.74 11.90 3.53
C PHE A 373 -17.64 13.35 3.06
N PRO A 374 -18.03 14.34 3.91
CA PRO A 374 -17.94 15.75 3.56
C PRO A 374 -16.50 16.21 3.27
N GLU A 375 -15.51 15.42 3.64
CA GLU A 375 -14.10 15.65 3.32
C GLU A 375 -13.77 15.38 1.84
N VAL A 376 -14.65 14.69 1.10
CA VAL A 376 -14.40 14.35 -0.30
C VAL A 376 -15.22 15.23 -1.22
N SER A 377 -14.54 15.79 -2.21
CA SER A 377 -15.13 16.61 -3.27
C SER A 377 -14.95 15.94 -4.63
N ILE A 378 -15.95 16.10 -5.50
CA ILE A 378 -15.83 15.76 -6.92
C ILE A 378 -15.20 16.96 -7.62
N ILE A 379 -14.05 16.73 -8.26
CA ILE A 379 -13.33 17.76 -9.02
C ILE A 379 -13.78 17.76 -10.49
N ASP A 380 -13.84 16.57 -11.11
CA ASP A 380 -14.26 16.38 -12.51
C ASP A 380 -14.81 14.96 -12.75
N LYS A 381 -15.57 14.74 -13.83
CA LYS A 381 -16.18 13.42 -14.18
C LYS A 381 -16.31 13.17 -15.69
#